data_AF-A0A6B3HY44-F1
#
_entry.id   AF-A0A6B3HY44-F1
#
_cell.length_a   1.000
_cell.length_b   1.000
_cell.length_c   1.000
_cell.angle_alpha   90.00
_cell.angle_beta   90.00
_cell.angle_gamma   90.00
#
_symmetry.space_group_name_H-M   'P 1'
#
loop_
_entity.id
_entity.type
_entity.pdbx_description
1 polymer ?
#
loop_
_entity_poly.entity_id
_entity_poly.type
_entity_poly.pdbx_seq_one_letter_code
_entity_poly.pdbx_strand_id
1 'polypeptide(L)'
;PPVISLRQGREKWAIVILNADGTYRSQLVADEGENYAPRCGKDLRAQNPNLDNCLGVAADTSTVYLATQPVSAGKTLPTNAVVAFDAATGRSRWRTDAPAEQNLMPLRVEGGRVLMYLDAMRGYGRSKGGGIYALPPTGGALQPVLRHPESATGLETYFSTAHIAYSGGRAVLTQPYISGGDDKQEKAIVPMLAFGD
;
A
#
# COMPACT_ATOMS: atom_id res chain seq x y z
N PRO A 1 -3.24 9.00 14.57
CA PRO A 1 -2.78 8.36 15.82
C PRO A 1 -1.52 7.55 15.51
N PRO A 2 -0.53 7.47 16.41
CA PRO A 2 0.60 6.58 16.21
C PRO A 2 0.12 5.12 16.16
N VAL A 3 0.59 4.37 15.16
CA VAL A 3 0.33 2.94 14.99
C VAL A 3 1.68 2.24 15.01
N ILE A 4 1.85 1.27 15.89
CA ILE A 4 3.14 0.62 16.13
C ILE A 4 2.99 -0.88 15.88
N SER A 5 3.80 -1.39 14.96
CA SER A 5 3.97 -2.84 14.76
C SER A 5 5.10 -3.33 15.67
N LEU A 6 4.76 -4.26 16.56
CA LEU A 6 5.68 -4.87 17.52
C LEU A 6 5.81 -6.37 17.23
N ARG A 7 7.02 -6.90 17.37
CA ARG A 7 7.27 -8.34 17.18
C ARG A 7 8.14 -8.88 18.32
N GLN A 8 7.77 -10.03 18.86
CA GLN A 8 8.57 -10.79 19.81
C GLN A 8 8.97 -12.13 19.18
N GLY A 9 10.24 -12.23 18.77
CA GLY A 9 10.70 -13.39 17.99
C GLY A 9 10.06 -13.44 16.61
N ARG A 10 9.88 -14.64 16.05
CA ARG A 10 9.20 -14.83 14.75
C ARG A 10 7.70 -15.06 14.87
N GLU A 11 7.25 -15.61 15.98
CA GLU A 11 5.88 -16.12 16.14
C GLU A 11 4.89 -15.11 16.69
N LYS A 12 5.35 -14.14 17.50
CA LYS A 12 4.45 -13.19 18.16
C LYS A 12 4.55 -11.83 17.50
N TRP A 13 3.42 -11.30 17.07
CA TRP A 13 3.29 -10.00 16.47
C TRP A 13 2.01 -9.33 16.94
N ALA A 14 2.07 -8.00 17.11
CA ALA A 14 0.92 -7.19 17.48
C ALA A 14 1.04 -5.82 16.82
N ILE A 15 -0.11 -5.24 16.44
CA ILE A 15 -0.21 -3.82 16.10
C ILE A 15 -0.92 -3.12 17.24
N VAL A 16 -0.24 -2.16 17.86
CA VAL A 16 -0.77 -1.32 18.93
C VAL A 16 -1.11 0.06 18.37
N ILE A 17 -2.24 0.59 18.79
CA ILE A 17 -2.70 1.93 18.46
C ILE A 17 -2.57 2.78 19.70
N LEU A 18 -1.95 3.95 19.56
CA LEU A 18 -1.79 4.91 20.65
C LEU A 18 -2.74 6.10 20.49
N ASN A 19 -3.06 6.72 21.62
CA ASN A 19 -3.67 8.04 21.67
C ASN A 19 -2.66 9.10 21.20
N ALA A 20 -3.15 10.32 20.96
CA ALA A 20 -2.31 11.43 20.52
C ALA A 20 -1.25 11.83 21.57
N ASP A 21 -1.50 11.55 22.85
CA ASP A 21 -0.57 11.77 23.97
C ASP A 21 0.43 10.62 24.17
N GLY A 22 0.41 9.61 23.28
CA GLY A 22 1.29 8.44 23.34
C GLY A 22 0.84 7.34 24.29
N THR A 23 -0.29 7.50 24.99
CA THR A 23 -0.83 6.43 25.84
C THR A 23 -1.45 5.31 25.03
N TYR A 24 -1.53 4.10 25.60
CA TYR A 24 -2.19 2.97 24.98
C TYR A 24 -3.67 3.27 24.70
N ARG A 25 -4.12 3.01 23.48
CA ARG A 25 -5.53 3.12 23.08
C ARG A 25 -6.17 1.75 22.89
N SER A 26 -5.61 0.97 22.00
CA SER A 26 -6.12 -0.35 21.64
C SER A 26 -5.04 -1.19 20.94
N GLN A 27 -5.38 -2.44 20.64
CA GLN A 27 -4.57 -3.33 19.82
C GLN A 27 -5.45 -3.87 18.70
N LEU A 28 -4.90 -3.99 17.49
CA LEU A 28 -5.63 -4.62 16.39
C LEU A 28 -5.99 -6.07 16.72
N VAL A 29 -7.24 -6.41 16.44
CA VAL A 29 -7.77 -7.76 16.45
C VAL A 29 -7.84 -8.20 15.00
N ALA A 30 -6.90 -9.05 14.59
CA ALA A 30 -6.85 -9.59 13.24
C ALA A 30 -8.13 -10.38 12.94
N ASP A 31 -8.64 -10.26 11.71
CA ASP A 31 -9.74 -11.11 11.25
C ASP A 31 -9.24 -12.55 11.11
N GLU A 32 -10.09 -13.52 11.45
CA GLU A 32 -9.72 -14.93 11.42
C GLU A 32 -9.34 -15.38 10.00
N GLY A 33 -8.18 -16.02 9.85
CA GLY A 33 -7.67 -16.51 8.57
C GLY A 33 -7.09 -15.44 7.64
N GLU A 34 -7.10 -14.16 8.05
CA GLU A 34 -6.56 -13.06 7.26
C GLU A 34 -5.10 -12.77 7.66
N ASN A 35 -4.24 -12.59 6.67
CA ASN A 35 -2.86 -12.17 6.87
C ASN A 35 -2.68 -10.75 6.35
N TYR A 36 -1.93 -9.92 7.07
CA TYR A 36 -1.66 -8.54 6.69
C TYR A 36 -0.22 -8.39 6.24
N ALA A 37 -0.01 -7.70 5.12
CA ALA A 37 1.30 -7.59 4.47
C ALA A 37 1.59 -6.14 4.01
N PRO A 38 1.61 -5.15 4.92
CA PRO A 38 2.16 -3.86 4.57
C PRO A 38 3.65 -3.99 4.23
N ARG A 39 4.11 -3.21 3.25
CA ARG A 39 5.52 -3.17 2.83
C ARG A 39 6.23 -2.05 3.60
N CYS A 40 7.13 -2.41 4.49
CA CYS A 40 7.87 -1.47 5.33
C CYS A 40 9.38 -1.69 5.24
N GLY A 41 10.17 -0.62 5.42
CA GLY A 41 11.63 -0.73 5.62
C GLY A 41 12.35 -1.55 4.54
N LYS A 42 12.85 -2.73 4.92
CA LYS A 42 13.62 -3.64 4.04
C LYS A 42 12.84 -4.09 2.79
N ASP A 43 11.53 -4.22 2.88
CA ASP A 43 10.69 -4.59 1.73
C ASP A 43 10.66 -3.50 0.65
N LEU A 44 10.87 -2.25 1.07
CA LEU A 44 11.05 -1.09 0.19
C LEU A 44 12.53 -0.72 -0.01
N ARG A 45 13.44 -1.59 0.44
CA ARG A 45 14.90 -1.36 0.44
C ARG A 45 15.32 0.00 1.02
N ALA A 46 14.54 0.55 1.95
CA ALA A 46 14.86 1.82 2.60
C ALA A 46 16.06 1.62 3.55
N GLN A 47 17.12 2.41 3.34
CA GLN A 47 18.30 2.38 4.23
C GLN A 47 18.05 3.06 5.58
N ASN A 48 17.01 3.89 5.68
CA ASN A 48 16.54 4.47 6.93
C ASN A 48 15.11 3.96 7.22
N PRO A 49 14.93 3.02 8.17
CA PRO A 49 13.64 2.43 8.51
C PRO A 49 12.82 3.36 9.42
N ASN A 50 12.82 4.67 9.16
CA ASN A 50 11.83 5.53 9.78
C ASN A 50 10.45 4.93 9.48
N LEU A 51 9.73 4.59 10.55
CA LEU A 51 8.51 3.77 10.55
C LEU A 51 7.35 4.42 9.77
N ASP A 52 7.53 5.65 9.31
CA ASP A 52 6.54 6.46 8.60
C ASP A 52 6.46 6.12 7.10
N ASN A 53 7.37 5.30 6.56
CA ASN A 53 7.43 4.97 5.12
C ASN A 53 6.83 3.59 4.77
N CYS A 54 5.84 3.12 5.52
CA CYS A 54 5.14 1.88 5.18
C CYS A 54 4.13 2.10 4.04
N LEU A 55 4.26 1.34 2.96
CA LEU A 55 3.23 1.24 1.93
C LEU A 55 2.23 0.15 2.33
N GLY A 56 0.93 0.42 2.19
CA GLY A 56 -0.10 -0.52 2.59
C GLY A 56 -0.65 -0.29 4.00
N VAL A 57 -0.27 0.83 4.64
CA VAL A 57 -0.82 1.29 5.92
C VAL A 57 -1.25 2.74 5.80
N ALA A 58 -2.41 3.08 6.35
CA ALA A 58 -2.80 4.47 6.59
C ALA A 58 -3.57 4.53 7.91
N ALA A 59 -3.68 5.72 8.51
CA ALA A 59 -4.53 5.92 9.68
C ALA A 59 -5.09 7.34 9.73
N ASP A 60 -6.31 7.47 10.22
CA ASP A 60 -6.90 8.73 10.69
C ASP A 60 -7.21 8.65 12.19
N THR A 61 -7.85 9.67 12.75
CA THR A 61 -8.18 9.76 14.18
C THR A 61 -9.01 8.58 14.71
N SER A 62 -9.75 7.90 13.85
CA SER A 62 -10.73 6.87 14.18
C SER A 62 -10.50 5.53 13.50
N THR A 63 -9.66 5.46 12.47
CA THR A 63 -9.52 4.28 11.61
C THR A 63 -8.06 3.97 11.30
N VAL A 64 -7.69 2.70 11.28
CA VAL A 64 -6.42 2.20 10.73
C VAL A 64 -6.74 1.32 9.52
N TYR A 65 -6.00 1.49 8.43
CA TYR A 65 -6.19 0.76 7.17
C TYR A 65 -4.97 -0.11 6.91
N LEU A 66 -5.18 -1.40 6.61
CA LEU A 66 -4.11 -2.34 6.30
C LEU A 66 -4.41 -3.11 5.01
N ALA A 67 -3.38 -3.25 4.18
CA ALA A 67 -3.37 -4.18 3.07
C ALA A 67 -3.21 -5.63 3.58
N THR A 68 -4.00 -6.54 3.01
CA THR A 68 -3.86 -7.98 3.24
C THR A 68 -2.75 -8.57 2.37
N GLN A 69 -2.27 -9.76 2.74
CA GLN A 69 -1.36 -10.56 1.94
C GLN A 69 -2.02 -10.90 0.60
N PRO A 70 -1.36 -10.63 -0.54
CA PRO A 70 -1.87 -11.08 -1.83
C PRO A 70 -1.98 -12.61 -1.88
N VAL A 71 -3.14 -13.12 -2.30
CA VAL A 71 -3.41 -14.56 -2.46
C VAL A 71 -3.84 -14.86 -3.89
N SER A 72 -3.38 -16.00 -4.43
CA SER A 72 -3.79 -16.47 -5.75
C SER A 72 -5.08 -17.28 -5.66
N ALA A 73 -6.04 -16.97 -6.54
CA ALA A 73 -7.23 -17.79 -6.75
C ALA A 73 -7.15 -18.51 -8.10
N GLY A 74 -6.78 -19.79 -8.10
CA GLY A 74 -6.65 -20.59 -9.32
C GLY A 74 -5.49 -20.14 -10.21
N LYS A 75 -5.77 -19.88 -11.50
CA LYS A 75 -4.76 -19.51 -12.51
C LYS A 75 -4.64 -17.99 -12.72
N THR A 76 -4.99 -17.20 -11.72
CA THR A 76 -4.90 -15.73 -11.76
C THR A 76 -3.66 -15.24 -11.01
N LEU A 77 -3.21 -14.01 -11.31
CA LEU A 77 -2.18 -13.38 -10.48
C LEU A 77 -2.72 -13.13 -9.06
N PRO A 78 -1.84 -13.14 -8.03
CA PRO A 78 -2.24 -12.77 -6.68
C PRO A 78 -2.96 -11.42 -6.63
N THR A 79 -3.96 -11.33 -5.76
CA THR A 79 -4.69 -10.10 -5.46
C THR A 79 -4.85 -9.98 -3.95
N ASN A 80 -5.07 -8.78 -3.44
CA ASN A 80 -5.29 -8.55 -2.01
C ASN A 80 -6.60 -7.83 -1.73
N ALA A 81 -6.78 -7.42 -0.47
CA ALA A 81 -7.81 -6.53 -0.02
C ALA A 81 -7.23 -5.47 0.92
N VAL A 82 -8.05 -4.48 1.24
CA VAL A 82 -7.79 -3.49 2.29
C VAL A 82 -8.86 -3.64 3.36
N VAL A 83 -8.41 -3.78 4.62
CA VAL A 83 -9.29 -3.83 5.79
C VAL A 83 -9.13 -2.55 6.59
N ALA A 84 -10.26 -1.97 6.98
CA ALA A 84 -10.30 -0.84 7.89
C ALA A 84 -10.64 -1.33 9.30
N PHE A 85 -9.94 -0.80 10.30
CA PHE A 85 -10.09 -1.14 11.70
C PHE A 85 -10.46 0.09 12.50
N ASP A 86 -11.39 -0.08 13.44
CA ASP A 86 -11.73 0.92 14.41
C ASP A 86 -10.55 1.15 15.37
N ALA A 87 -10.06 2.39 15.46
CA ALA A 87 -8.89 2.70 16.27
C ALA A 87 -9.13 2.62 17.78
N ALA A 88 -10.39 2.66 18.24
CA ALA A 88 -10.73 2.56 19.66
C ALA A 88 -10.84 1.11 20.14
N THR A 89 -11.29 0.20 19.28
CA THR A 89 -11.54 -1.21 19.64
C THR A 89 -10.57 -2.18 18.99
N GLY A 90 -9.87 -1.76 17.94
CA GLY A 90 -8.98 -2.58 17.12
C GLY A 90 -9.69 -3.56 16.19
N ARG A 91 -11.03 -3.57 16.13
CA ARG A 91 -11.82 -4.51 15.33
C ARG A 91 -12.06 -3.99 13.92
N SER A 92 -12.19 -4.90 12.97
CA SER A 92 -12.51 -4.55 11.58
C SER A 92 -13.88 -3.88 11.48
N ARG A 93 -13.95 -2.85 10.63
CA ARG A 93 -15.16 -2.09 10.28
C ARG A 93 -15.70 -2.54 8.92
N TRP A 94 -14.80 -2.69 7.96
CA TRP A 94 -15.12 -3.08 6.60
C TRP A 94 -13.88 -3.62 5.88
N ARG A 95 -14.13 -4.31 4.77
CA ARG A 95 -13.13 -4.85 3.86
C ARG A 95 -13.49 -4.50 2.41
N THR A 96 -12.49 -4.13 1.62
CA THR A 96 -12.60 -3.87 0.18
C THR A 96 -11.61 -4.76 -0.55
N ASP A 97 -12.11 -5.57 -1.48
CA ASP A 97 -11.25 -6.31 -2.41
C ASP A 97 -10.57 -5.37 -3.41
N ALA A 98 -9.30 -5.65 -3.70
CA ALA A 98 -8.64 -5.02 -4.82
C ALA A 98 -9.24 -5.51 -6.15
N PRO A 99 -9.20 -4.69 -7.21
CA PRO A 99 -9.50 -5.13 -8.57
C PRO A 99 -8.70 -6.39 -8.92
N ALA A 100 -9.33 -7.31 -9.65
CA ALA A 100 -8.75 -8.61 -9.97
C ALA A 100 -7.32 -8.49 -10.52
N GLU A 101 -6.41 -9.31 -9.99
CA GLU A 101 -5.00 -9.42 -10.40
C GLU A 101 -4.15 -8.17 -10.12
N GLN A 102 -4.65 -7.23 -9.32
CA GLN A 102 -3.92 -6.04 -8.88
C GLN A 102 -3.91 -5.98 -7.35
N ASN A 103 -2.90 -5.35 -6.77
CA ASN A 103 -2.84 -5.12 -5.34
C ASN A 103 -3.19 -3.67 -5.02
N LEU A 104 -3.99 -3.47 -3.98
CA LEU A 104 -4.39 -2.19 -3.46
C LEU A 104 -3.68 -1.91 -2.14
N MET A 105 -2.99 -0.77 -2.06
CA MET A 105 -2.09 -0.42 -0.97
C MET A 105 -2.43 0.98 -0.42
N PRO A 106 -2.92 1.10 0.83
CA PRO A 106 -3.08 2.39 1.49
C PRO A 106 -1.82 3.25 1.48
N LEU A 107 -2.01 4.55 1.22
CA LEU A 107 -0.98 5.58 1.22
C LEU A 107 -1.13 6.54 2.40
N ARG A 108 -2.30 7.17 2.52
CA ARG A 108 -2.63 8.15 3.56
C ARG A 108 -4.12 8.46 3.58
N VAL A 109 -4.57 9.18 4.60
CA VAL A 109 -5.90 9.81 4.62
C VAL A 109 -5.75 11.30 4.33
N GLU A 110 -6.49 11.79 3.34
CA GLU A 110 -6.47 13.20 2.94
C GLU A 110 -7.86 13.62 2.45
N GLY A 111 -8.30 14.84 2.81
CA GLY A 111 -9.60 15.36 2.37
C GLY A 111 -10.78 14.46 2.76
N GLY A 112 -10.70 13.81 3.93
CA GLY A 112 -11.73 12.89 4.41
C GLY A 112 -11.86 11.59 3.61
N ARG A 113 -10.81 11.18 2.89
CA ARG A 113 -10.76 9.93 2.12
C ARG A 113 -9.45 9.21 2.34
N VAL A 114 -9.48 7.88 2.39
CA VAL A 114 -8.26 7.06 2.32
C VAL A 114 -7.82 6.99 0.86
N LEU A 115 -6.62 7.45 0.57
CA LEU A 115 -5.96 7.34 -0.72
C LEU A 115 -5.13 6.05 -0.75
N MET A 116 -5.26 5.30 -1.83
CA MET A 116 -4.60 4.02 -2.05
C MET A 116 -3.95 4.00 -3.43
N TYR A 117 -2.81 3.34 -3.52
CA TYR A 117 -2.18 3.00 -4.79
C TYR A 117 -2.66 1.63 -5.24
N LEU A 118 -2.99 1.51 -6.53
CA LEU A 118 -3.27 0.25 -7.20
C LEU A 118 -2.05 -0.11 -8.05
N ASP A 119 -1.40 -1.22 -7.73
CA ASP A 119 -0.21 -1.71 -8.45
C ASP A 119 -0.57 -1.99 -9.93
N ALA A 120 0.29 -1.60 -10.88
CA ALA A 120 0.19 -2.07 -12.26
C ALA A 120 0.36 -3.59 -12.36
N MET A 121 -0.29 -4.20 -13.33
CA MET A 121 -0.25 -5.64 -13.56
C MET A 121 0.16 -5.97 -14.98
N ARG A 122 1.11 -6.88 -15.13
CA ARG A 122 1.47 -7.50 -16.40
C ARG A 122 1.67 -8.99 -16.20
N GLY A 123 0.90 -9.82 -16.91
CA GLY A 123 1.03 -11.27 -16.81
C GLY A 123 0.03 -11.98 -17.70
N TYR A 124 0.36 -13.21 -18.12
CA TYR A 124 -0.50 -14.04 -18.97
C TYR A 124 -1.02 -13.33 -20.23
N GLY A 125 -0.16 -12.55 -20.90
CA GLY A 125 -0.52 -11.78 -22.10
C GLY A 125 -1.45 -10.58 -21.87
N ARG A 126 -1.73 -10.23 -20.61
CA ARG A 126 -2.63 -9.13 -20.22
C ARG A 126 -1.83 -8.04 -19.50
N SER A 127 -2.29 -6.80 -19.63
CA SER A 127 -1.72 -5.65 -18.94
C SER A 127 -2.83 -4.79 -18.34
N LYS A 128 -2.57 -4.17 -17.19
CA LYS A 128 -3.41 -3.17 -16.56
C LYS A 128 -2.49 -2.11 -15.96
N GLY A 129 -2.73 -0.85 -16.27
CA GLY A 129 -2.02 0.25 -15.61
C GLY A 129 -2.26 0.25 -14.10
N GLY A 130 -1.43 0.96 -13.35
CA GLY A 130 -1.70 1.25 -11.94
C GLY A 130 -2.62 2.45 -11.76
N GLY A 131 -2.62 3.04 -10.57
CA GLY A 131 -3.37 4.27 -10.34
C GLY A 131 -3.53 4.65 -8.88
N ILE A 132 -4.23 5.74 -8.66
CA ILE A 132 -4.65 6.23 -7.36
C ILE A 132 -6.16 6.05 -7.24
N TYR A 133 -6.58 5.47 -6.14
CA TYR A 133 -7.98 5.25 -5.79
C TYR A 133 -8.28 5.83 -4.42
N ALA A 134 -9.56 6.13 -4.20
CA ALA A 134 -10.04 6.69 -2.96
C ALA A 134 -11.29 5.97 -2.44
N LEU A 135 -11.41 5.95 -1.12
CA LEU A 135 -12.64 5.58 -0.41
C LEU A 135 -12.90 6.54 0.74
N PRO A 136 -14.17 6.79 1.11
CA PRO A 136 -14.51 7.36 2.40
C PRO A 136 -14.02 6.45 3.54
N PRO A 137 -13.72 6.99 4.74
CA PRO A 137 -13.39 6.19 5.93
C PRO A 137 -14.45 5.16 6.32
N THR A 138 -15.71 5.38 5.92
CA THR A 138 -16.84 4.46 6.11
C THR A 138 -16.86 3.31 5.11
N GLY A 139 -15.93 3.27 4.16
CA GLY A 139 -15.89 2.29 3.07
C GLY A 139 -16.80 2.66 1.90
N GLY A 140 -17.05 1.68 1.02
CA GLY A 140 -17.92 1.83 -0.15
C GLY A 140 -17.29 1.31 -1.44
N ALA A 141 -17.83 1.75 -2.58
CA ALA A 141 -17.31 1.39 -3.89
C ALA A 141 -16.00 2.13 -4.20
N LEU A 142 -14.96 1.39 -4.57
CA LEU A 142 -13.62 1.91 -4.88
C LEU A 142 -13.69 2.94 -6.02
N GLN A 143 -13.27 4.18 -5.75
CA GLN A 143 -13.35 5.29 -6.72
C GLN A 143 -11.99 5.57 -7.35
N PRO A 144 -11.85 5.54 -8.68
CA PRO A 144 -10.62 5.96 -9.34
C PRO A 144 -10.44 7.48 -9.19
N VAL A 145 -9.23 7.90 -8.80
CA VAL A 145 -8.82 9.30 -8.75
C VAL A 145 -7.90 9.64 -9.92
N LEU A 146 -6.95 8.76 -10.21
CA LEU A 146 -6.04 8.85 -11.34
C LEU A 146 -5.76 7.44 -11.85
N ARG A 147 -6.03 7.18 -13.14
CA ARG A 147 -5.73 5.87 -13.74
C ARG A 147 -4.49 6.01 -14.63
N HIS A 148 -3.47 5.19 -14.39
CA HIS A 148 -2.29 5.17 -15.23
C HIS A 148 -2.60 4.43 -16.55
N PRO A 149 -2.03 4.87 -17.69
CA PRO A 149 -2.32 4.27 -18.98
C PRO A 149 -1.75 2.85 -19.09
N GLU A 150 -2.45 1.95 -19.77
CA GLU A 150 -1.98 0.58 -19.97
C GLU A 150 -0.64 0.52 -20.72
N SER A 151 -0.36 1.48 -21.60
CA SER A 151 0.92 1.59 -22.33
C SER A 151 2.14 1.77 -21.41
N ALA A 152 1.95 2.29 -20.20
CA ALA A 152 3.02 2.46 -19.22
C ALA A 152 3.29 1.21 -18.37
N THR A 153 2.38 0.22 -18.38
CA THR A 153 2.46 -1.00 -17.54
C THR A 153 3.82 -1.70 -17.62
N GLY A 154 4.39 -1.76 -18.83
CA GLY A 154 5.70 -2.38 -19.05
C GLY A 154 6.80 -1.76 -18.18
N LEU A 155 6.82 -0.43 -18.03
CA LEU A 155 7.77 0.28 -17.19
C LEU A 155 7.31 0.36 -15.73
N GLU A 156 6.01 0.57 -15.50
CA GLU A 156 5.42 0.77 -14.17
C GLU A 156 5.56 -0.46 -13.27
N THR A 157 5.49 -1.67 -13.83
CA THR A 157 5.67 -2.91 -13.05
C THR A 157 7.06 -3.06 -12.43
N TYR A 158 8.08 -2.36 -12.96
CA TYR A 158 9.42 -2.29 -12.34
C TYR A 158 9.47 -1.40 -11.09
N PHE A 159 8.43 -0.60 -10.84
CA PHE A 159 8.29 0.28 -9.67
C PHE A 159 7.50 -0.37 -8.52
N SER A 160 7.45 -1.71 -8.45
CA SER A 160 6.71 -2.45 -7.41
C SER A 160 7.19 -2.18 -5.97
N THR A 161 8.42 -1.70 -5.79
CA THR A 161 9.00 -1.28 -4.51
C THR A 161 9.17 0.24 -4.38
N ALA A 162 8.55 1.01 -5.29
CA ALA A 162 8.73 2.45 -5.33
C ALA A 162 8.12 3.17 -4.12
N HIS A 163 8.73 4.29 -3.75
CA HIS A 163 8.04 5.30 -2.97
C HIS A 163 7.00 5.97 -3.86
N ILE A 164 5.77 6.05 -3.38
CA ILE A 164 4.64 6.61 -4.12
C ILE A 164 4.19 7.89 -3.44
N ALA A 165 4.21 8.98 -4.18
CA ALA A 165 3.61 10.25 -3.79
C ALA A 165 2.44 10.55 -4.72
N TYR A 166 1.39 11.18 -4.19
CA TYR A 166 0.31 11.73 -4.99
C TYR A 166 -0.05 13.10 -4.45
N SER A 167 -0.06 14.13 -5.29
CA SER A 167 -0.46 15.49 -4.92
C SER A 167 -0.89 16.27 -6.15
N GLY A 168 -1.91 17.12 -6.01
CA GLY A 168 -2.35 18.02 -7.08
C GLY A 168 -2.65 17.33 -8.41
N GLY A 169 -3.29 16.16 -8.39
CA GLY A 169 -3.62 15.40 -9.61
C GLY A 169 -2.47 14.56 -10.18
N ARG A 170 -1.27 14.58 -9.57
CA ARG A 170 -0.10 13.88 -10.08
C ARG A 170 0.38 12.79 -9.12
N ALA A 171 0.55 11.58 -9.63
CA ALA A 171 1.25 10.50 -8.95
C ALA A 171 2.73 10.45 -9.40
N VAL A 172 3.64 10.25 -8.46
CA VAL A 172 5.07 10.07 -8.71
C VAL A 172 5.53 8.80 -8.02
N LEU A 173 6.13 7.90 -8.79
CA LEU A 173 6.73 6.66 -8.33
C LEU A 173 8.25 6.84 -8.40
N THR A 174 8.94 6.68 -7.28
CA THR A 174 10.39 6.86 -7.20
C THR A 174 11.06 5.58 -6.76
N GLN A 175 12.05 5.11 -7.53
CA GLN A 175 12.84 3.96 -7.11
C GLN A 175 13.64 4.32 -5.85
N PRO A 176 13.63 3.47 -4.81
CA PRO A 176 14.35 3.74 -3.56
C PRO A 176 15.88 3.67 -3.73
N TYR A 177 16.37 3.06 -4.81
CA TYR A 177 17.78 2.97 -5.16
C TYR A 177 17.90 2.78 -6.68
N ILE A 178 19.06 3.12 -7.21
CA ILE A 178 19.45 2.81 -8.59
C ILE A 178 20.60 1.81 -8.50
N SER A 179 20.50 0.70 -9.22
CA SER A 179 21.55 -0.33 -9.23
C SER A 179 21.49 -1.13 -10.52
N GLY A 180 22.58 -1.15 -11.27
CA GLY A 180 22.79 -1.98 -12.46
C GLY A 180 23.91 -2.99 -12.27
N GLY A 181 24.06 -3.92 -13.22
CA GLY A 181 25.21 -4.85 -13.25
C GLY A 181 26.51 -4.18 -13.71
N ASP A 182 26.41 -3.04 -14.39
CA ASP A 182 27.50 -2.15 -14.78
C ASP A 182 27.00 -0.69 -14.86
N ASP A 183 27.93 0.26 -15.00
CA ASP A 183 27.65 1.70 -15.12
C ASP A 183 26.66 2.05 -16.24
N LYS A 184 26.72 1.32 -17.36
CA LYS A 184 25.88 1.61 -18.53
C LYS A 184 24.44 1.21 -18.25
N GLN A 185 24.24 0.07 -17.61
CA GLN A 185 22.95 -0.40 -17.15
C GLN A 185 22.40 0.51 -16.05
N GLU A 186 23.23 0.89 -15.07
CA GLU A 186 22.83 1.77 -13.98
C GLU A 186 22.32 3.12 -14.51
N LYS A 187 23.05 3.75 -15.44
CA LYS A 187 22.65 5.02 -16.08
C LYS A 187 21.40 4.91 -16.95
N ALA A 188 21.04 3.71 -17.40
CA ALA A 188 19.86 3.47 -18.22
C ALA A 188 18.58 3.24 -17.40
N ILE A 189 18.70 3.08 -16.07
CA ILE A 189 17.54 2.88 -15.19
C ILE A 189 16.72 4.16 -15.13
N VAL A 190 15.41 4.04 -15.33
CA VAL A 190 14.47 5.13 -15.11
C VAL A 190 14.25 5.27 -13.60
N PRO A 191 14.67 6.38 -12.97
CA PRO A 191 14.61 6.50 -11.51
C PRO A 191 13.22 6.90 -11.00
N MET A 192 12.43 7.56 -11.85
CA MET A 192 11.13 8.12 -11.50
C MET A 192 10.15 7.98 -12.66
N LEU A 193 8.90 7.66 -12.32
CA LEU A 193 7.75 7.77 -13.21
C LEU A 193 6.79 8.80 -12.63
N ALA A 194 6.16 9.59 -13.50
CA ALA A 194 5.10 10.51 -13.12
C ALA A 194 3.89 10.30 -14.02
N PHE A 195 2.71 10.33 -13.40
CA PHE A 195 1.42 10.23 -14.04
C PHE A 195 0.56 11.40 -13.59
N GLY A 196 -0.15 12.04 -14.49
CA GLY A 196 -1.09 13.10 -14.17
C GLY A 196 -1.87 13.47 -15.42
N ASP A 197 -2.88 14.31 -15.21
CA ASP A 197 -3.62 14.95 -16.30
C ASP A 197 -2.75 15.93 -17.10
#